data_AF-A0A2U2Z3U3-F1
#
_entry.id   AF-A0A2U2Z3U3-F1
#
_cell.length_a   1.000
_cell.length_b   1.000
_cell.length_c   1.000
_cell.angle_alpha   90.00
_cell.angle_beta   90.00
_cell.angle_gamma   90.00
#
_symmetry.space_group_name_H-M   'P 1'
#
loop_
_entity.id
_entity.type
_entity.pdbx_description
1 polymer ?
#
loop_
_entity_poly.entity_id
_entity_poly.type
_entity_poly.pdbx_seq_one_letter_code
_entity_poly.pdbx_strand_id
1 'polypeptide(L)' 'MPEDSRETAAVREVTERLKSTYAGRRTAQEIEAAVGEAYNHLRDRPVRDFVPVLVERRARRILADLAVTLREGQG' A
#
# COMPACT_ATOMS: atom_id res chain seq x y z
N MET A 1 6.20 20.85 12.77
CA MET A 1 4.95 20.43 12.10
C MET A 1 4.67 18.97 12.47
N PRO A 2 3.56 18.65 13.14
CA PRO A 2 3.23 17.27 13.54
C PRO A 2 2.41 16.47 12.51
N GLU A 3 2.08 17.06 11.35
CA GLU A 3 1.23 16.45 10.32
C GLU A 3 1.90 15.27 9.61
N ASP A 4 3.20 15.36 9.31
CA ASP A 4 4.03 14.25 8.81
C ASP A 4 3.99 13.03 9.74
N SER A 5 3.99 13.24 11.06
CA SER A 5 3.94 12.15 12.03
C SER A 5 2.59 11.45 12.06
N ARG A 6 1.48 12.18 11.88
CA ARG A 6 0.13 11.59 11.80
C ARG A 6 -0.06 10.83 10.50
N GLU A 7 0.38 11.40 9.37
CA GLU A 7 0.35 10.71 8.07
C GLU A 7 1.17 9.42 8.12
N THR A 8 2.42 9.50 8.60
CA THR A 8 3.32 8.34 8.69
C THR A 8 2.73 7.25 9.60
N ALA A 9 2.14 7.63 10.73
CA ALA A 9 1.48 6.68 11.63
C ALA A 9 0.27 6.01 10.95
N ALA A 10 -0.58 6.78 10.27
CA ALA A 10 -1.75 6.26 9.57
C ALA A 10 -1.36 5.34 8.40
N VAL A 11 -0.33 5.69 7.62
CA VAL A 11 0.21 4.83 6.56
C VAL A 11 0.79 3.54 7.15
N ARG A 12 1.48 3.61 8.30
CA ARG A 12 1.99 2.42 8.99
C ARG A 12 0.85 1.50 9.45
N GLU A 13 -0.22 2.05 10.02
CA GLU A 13 -1.41 1.25 10.39
C GLU A 13 -2.07 0.58 9.18
N VAL A 14 -2.14 1.29 8.04
CA VAL A 14 -2.59 0.70 6.77
C VAL A 14 -1.69 -0.46 6.34
N THR A 15 -0.37 -0.30 6.42
CA THR A 15 0.60 -1.37 6.09
C THR A 15 0.37 -2.61 6.95
N GLU A 16 0.24 -2.45 8.27
CA GLU A 16 0.03 -3.59 9.17
C GLU A 16 -1.33 -4.28 8.92
N ARG A 17 -2.38 -3.51 8.61
CA ARG A 17 -3.68 -4.06 8.21
C ARG A 17 -3.58 -4.86 6.91
N LEU A 18 -2.85 -4.36 5.92
CA LEU A 18 -2.63 -5.07 4.66
C LEU A 18 -1.81 -6.35 4.89
N LYS A 19 -0.76 -6.31 5.72
CA LYS A 19 0.01 -7.49 6.13
C LYS A 19 -0.88 -8.58 6.72
N SER A 20 -1.78 -8.20 7.62
CA SER A 20 -2.75 -9.13 8.20
C SER A 20 -3.75 -9.67 7.16
N THR A 21 -4.27 -8.81 6.29
CA THR A 21 -5.27 -9.18 5.26
C THR A 21 -4.71 -10.12 4.20
N TYR A 22 -3.46 -9.92 3.80
CA TYR A 22 -2.79 -10.72 2.76
C TYR A 22 -1.86 -11.79 3.32
N ALA A 23 -1.89 -12.02 4.63
CA ALA A 23 -1.13 -13.09 5.28
C ALA A 23 -1.38 -14.43 4.58
N GLY A 24 -0.30 -15.13 4.25
CA GLY A 24 -0.34 -16.43 3.54
C GLY A 24 -0.54 -16.34 2.02
N ARG A 25 -0.84 -15.16 1.45
CA ARG A 25 -0.90 -14.93 0.00
C ARG A 25 0.24 -14.07 -0.52
N ARG A 26 0.79 -13.20 0.32
CA ARG A 26 1.86 -12.25 -0.01
C ARG A 26 2.90 -12.20 1.09
N THR A 27 4.13 -11.93 0.71
CA THR A 27 5.21 -11.64 1.64
C THR A 27 5.05 -10.23 2.22
N ALA A 28 5.57 -10.02 3.44
CA ALA A 28 5.60 -8.67 4.03
C ALA A 28 6.30 -7.66 3.12
N GLN A 29 7.39 -8.08 2.45
CA GLN A 29 8.14 -7.25 1.52
C GLN A 29 7.33 -6.81 0.31
N GLU A 30 6.53 -7.69 -0.32
CA GLU A 30 5.64 -7.30 -1.42
C GLU A 30 4.60 -6.26 -0.98
N ILE A 31 4.08 -6.40 0.23
CA ILE A 31 3.08 -5.48 0.79
C ILE A 31 3.73 -4.11 1.06
N GLU A 32 4.92 -4.11 1.67
CA GLU A 32 5.68 -2.89 1.95
C GLU A 32 6.09 -2.18 0.66
N ALA A 33 6.50 -2.91 -0.38
CA ALA A 33 6.80 -2.36 -1.69
C ALA A 33 5.56 -1.72 -2.34
N ALA A 34 4.41 -2.41 -2.32
CA ALA A 34 3.16 -1.89 -2.87
C ALA A 34 2.67 -0.63 -2.14
N VAL A 35 2.81 -0.58 -0.81
CA VAL A 35 2.48 0.61 -0.01
C VAL A 35 3.45 1.75 -0.31
N GLY A 36 4.75 1.48 -0.37
CA GLY A 36 5.78 2.48 -0.70
C GLY A 36 5.56 3.10 -2.08
N GLU A 37 5.28 2.28 -3.09
CA GLU A 37 4.94 2.75 -4.42
C GLU A 37 3.66 3.61 -4.41
N ALA A 38 2.62 3.15 -3.72
CA ALA A 38 1.36 3.89 -3.58
C ALA A 38 1.54 5.25 -2.90
N TYR A 39 2.37 5.32 -1.85
CA TYR A 39 2.68 6.53 -1.11
C TYR A 39 3.54 7.51 -1.95
N ASN A 40 4.57 7.02 -2.63
CA ASN A 40 5.42 7.86 -3.48
C ASN A 40 4.63 8.50 -4.64
N HIS A 41 3.64 7.79 -5.19
CA HIS A 41 2.72 8.34 -6.19
C HIS A 41 1.87 9.53 -5.71
N LEU A 42 1.73 9.71 -4.39
CA LEU A 42 0.94 10.77 -3.77
C LEU A 42 1.80 11.90 -3.21
N ARG A 43 3.14 11.80 -3.23
CA ARG A 43 4.04 12.78 -2.61
C ARG A 43 3.88 14.19 -3.15
N ASP A 44 3.45 14.32 -4.40
CA ASP A 44 3.31 15.61 -5.09
C ASP A 44 1.93 16.27 -4.84
N ARG A 45 1.03 15.61 -4.10
CA ARG A 45 -0.33 16.14 -3.87
C ARG A 45 -0.35 17.16 -2.72
N PRO A 46 -1.01 18.32 -2.90
CA PRO A 46 -1.09 19.37 -1.88
C PRO A 46 -2.04 19.04 -0.72
N VAL A 47 -2.98 18.09 -0.90
CA VAL A 47 -3.92 17.66 0.14
C VAL A 47 -3.53 16.28 0.65
N ARG A 48 -3.17 16.20 1.94
CA ARG A 48 -2.55 15.03 2.57
C ARG A 48 -3.48 14.23 3.50
N ASP A 49 -4.61 14.79 3.94
CA ASP A 49 -5.59 14.12 4.80
C ASP A 49 -6.10 12.77 4.24
N PHE A 50 -6.13 12.62 2.92
CA PHE A 50 -6.64 11.42 2.26
C PHE A 50 -5.53 10.45 1.82
N VAL A 51 -4.25 10.78 2.05
CA VAL A 51 -3.12 9.94 1.66
C VAL A 51 -3.27 8.51 2.21
N PRO A 52 -3.61 8.25 3.49
CA PRO A 52 -3.74 6.89 4.00
C PRO A 52 -4.78 6.04 3.25
N VAL A 53 -5.93 6.64 2.94
CA VAL A 53 -7.03 5.95 2.22
C VAL A 53 -6.65 5.68 0.77
N LEU A 54 -6.01 6.65 0.12
CA LEU A 54 -5.56 6.50 -1.27
C LEU A 54 -4.42 5.49 -1.39
N VAL A 55 -3.49 5.48 -0.42
CA VAL A 55 -2.43 4.48 -0.30
C VAL A 55 -3.04 3.09 -0.17
N GLU A 56 -3.97 2.88 0.77
CA GLU A 56 -4.60 1.57 0.97
C GLU A 56 -5.26 1.07 -0.31
N ARG A 57 -6.05 1.93 -0.97
CA ARG A 57 -6.76 1.58 -2.21
C ARG A 57 -5.80 1.21 -3.34
N ARG A 58 -4.71 1.98 -3.51
CA ARG A 58 -3.73 1.75 -4.57
C ARG A 58 -2.88 0.51 -4.28
N ALA A 59 -2.43 0.32 -3.05
CA ALA A 59 -1.70 -0.88 -2.63
C ALA A 59 -2.51 -2.16 -2.88
N ARG A 60 -3.81 -2.17 -2.55
CA ARG A 60 -4.70 -3.30 -2.86
C ARG A 60 -4.77 -3.59 -4.36
N ARG A 61 -4.78 -2.57 -5.22
CA ARG A 61 -4.80 -2.75 -6.68
C ARG A 61 -3.48 -3.32 -7.20
N ILE A 62 -2.34 -2.82 -6.72
CA ILE A 62 -1.01 -3.35 -7.06
C ILE A 62 -0.91 -4.83 -6.65
N LEU A 63 -1.31 -5.17 -5.43
CA LEU A 63 -1.27 -6.56 -4.93
C LEU A 63 -2.22 -7.50 -5.70
N ALA A 64 -3.35 -6.99 -6.19
CA ALA A 64 -4.26 -7.74 -7.03
C ALA A 64 -3.70 -7.96 -8.45
N ASP A 65 -3.06 -6.95 -9.03
CA ASP A 65 -2.41 -7.04 -10.34
C ASP A 65 -1.24 -8.03 -10.33
N LEU A 66 -0.40 -7.97 -9.29
CA LEU A 66 0.64 -8.97 -9.03
C LEU A 66 0.06 -10.39 -8.85
N ALA A 67 -1.23 -10.54 -8.54
CA ALA A 67 -1.87 -11.86 -8.43
C ALA A 67 -2.31 -12.39 -9.78
N VAL A 68 -2.74 -11.50 -10.68
CA VAL A 68 -3.09 -11.83 -12.05
C VAL A 68 -1.84 -12.25 -12.81
N THR A 69 -0.76 -11.48 -12.75
CA THR A 69 0.50 -11.76 -13.46
C THR A 69 1.12 -13.11 -13.06
N LEU A 70 1.03 -13.52 -11.78
CA LEU A 70 1.51 -14.83 -11.33
C LEU A 70 0.65 -16.00 -11.84
N ARG A 71 -0.61 -15.76 -12.23
CA ARG A 71 -1.50 -16.80 -12.77
C ARG A 71 -1.39 -16.92 -14.29
N GLU A 72 -1.21 -15.81 -14.98
CA GLU A 72 -1.11 -15.75 -16.44
C GLU A 72 0.19 -16.39 -16.96
N GLY A 73 1.27 -16.41 -16.16
CA GLY A 73 2.55 -17.05 -16.51
C GLY A 73 2.59 -18.57 -16.31
N GLN A 74 1.48 -19.23 -15.95
CA GLN A 74 1.39 -20.68 -15.70
C GLN A 74 0.40 -21.41 -16.62
N GLY A 75 0.05 -20.81 -17.77
CA GLY A 75 -0.81 -21.38 -18.80
C GLY A 75 -0.03 -21.88 -20.02
#